data_AF-A0AAV8SU68-F1
#
_entry.id   AF-A0AAV8SU68-F1
#
_cell.length_a   1.000
_cell.length_b   1.000
_cell.length_c   1.000
_cell.angle_alpha   90.00
_cell.angle_beta   90.00
_cell.angle_gamma   90.00
#
_symmetry.space_group_name_H-M   'P 1'
#
loop_
_entity.id
_entity.type
_entity.pdbx_description
1 polymer ?
#
loop_
_entity_poly.entity_id
_entity_poly.type
_entity_poly.pdbx_seq_one_letter_code
_entity_poly.pdbx_strand_id
1 'polypeptide(L)'
;MARLSAPLIVCSVAFPLVIVLTIVYQNQMLYLFGGFSKVTILKRQDQNSTDSYSFEEEDAGSCLSRYQSVLYRKSSSHKLSPYLHRLGNRILSIASAFLYALITNRVLLVEFETDMADLFCEPFPNTTWLLPADFPLKNQFKLFDHRFPHSYGNMLKFNNINAILNLSPFSMYLYLPHNNDDRDKLFYCEEHQAVLGKIPWLIIKSDQYFIPSLFLIPSLEQELNKMFPEKEMVFHNLARYLFLPSNKAWGLITRFYQSYLAKANKRIGLQIRVFDHKKSPFQMVMDQLLACVLKEKLLPQVDTQNLTIPASKNLTRKAILVASLYSEYYEYIKNMYWTAPSMTGEVIGVYQPSHEGYQHFGDDMHNMKAWVEMNLLSLCDDLVTSSWSTFGYIAQGLGGSRPWILYMPEKRMTPNPACRRANSIEPCFHFPPSYECRSGTKVKADLGTLVPHIKHCEDATFGIKLVNIVA
;
A
#
# COMPACT_ATOMS: atom_id res chain seq x y z
N MET A 1 -36.28 -35.83 -14.73
CA MET A 1 -36.39 -34.40 -14.35
C MET A 1 -35.09 -33.97 -13.71
N ALA A 2 -34.39 -32.98 -14.26
CA ALA A 2 -33.20 -32.42 -13.63
C ALA A 2 -33.61 -31.27 -12.70
N ARG A 3 -33.10 -31.25 -11.46
CA ARG A 3 -33.25 -30.09 -10.56
C ARG A 3 -32.07 -29.13 -10.79
N LEU A 4 -32.34 -27.96 -11.37
CA LEU A 4 -31.37 -26.86 -11.32
C LEU A 4 -31.35 -26.27 -9.91
N SER A 5 -30.25 -26.44 -9.18
CA SER A 5 -29.96 -25.68 -7.97
C SER A 5 -29.20 -24.41 -8.33
N ALA A 6 -29.91 -23.29 -8.48
CA ALA A 6 -29.28 -21.98 -8.65
C ALA A 6 -28.58 -21.56 -7.34
N PRO A 7 -27.31 -21.13 -7.36
CA PRO A 7 -26.65 -20.61 -6.17
C PRO A 7 -27.18 -19.22 -5.85
N LEU A 8 -27.67 -18.99 -4.62
CA LEU A 8 -27.97 -17.65 -4.15
C LEU A 8 -26.67 -16.86 -4.00
N ILE A 9 -26.49 -15.83 -4.83
CA ILE A 9 -25.47 -14.81 -4.63
C ILE A 9 -25.98 -13.88 -3.53
N VAL A 10 -25.51 -14.08 -2.30
CA VAL A 10 -25.79 -13.18 -1.17
C VAL A 10 -24.96 -11.91 -1.35
N CYS A 11 -25.54 -10.90 -1.97
CA CYS A 11 -24.93 -9.58 -2.12
C CYS A 11 -24.88 -8.84 -0.79
N SER A 12 -23.85 -9.12 0.02
CA SER A 12 -23.48 -8.26 1.15
C SER A 12 -22.97 -6.91 0.61
N VAL A 13 -23.77 -5.85 0.80
CA VAL A 13 -23.45 -4.50 0.35
C VAL A 13 -22.42 -3.88 1.30
N ALA A 14 -21.14 -3.99 0.94
CA ALA A 14 -20.03 -3.23 1.53
C ALA A 14 -19.60 -2.13 0.57
N PHE A 15 -19.31 -0.93 1.09
CA PHE A 15 -18.98 0.23 0.26
C PHE A 15 -17.46 0.44 0.19
N PRO A 16 -16.88 0.79 -0.98
CA PRO A 16 -15.52 1.30 -1.03
C PRO A 16 -15.41 2.63 -0.24
N LEU A 17 -14.23 2.89 0.33
CA LEU A 17 -13.93 4.12 1.08
C LEU A 17 -14.23 5.38 0.24
N VAL A 18 -14.84 6.39 0.87
CA VAL A 18 -15.11 7.70 0.28
C VAL A 18 -14.12 8.73 0.81
N ILE A 19 -13.58 9.53 -0.09
CA ILE A 19 -12.61 10.59 0.16
C ILE A 19 -13.18 11.89 -0.42
N VAL A 20 -13.05 13.00 0.30
CA VAL A 20 -13.63 14.28 -0.07
C VAL A 20 -12.51 15.31 -0.19
N LEU A 21 -12.40 15.99 -1.33
CA LEU A 21 -11.38 17.00 -1.60
C LEU A 21 -12.01 18.37 -1.86
N THR A 22 -11.45 19.43 -1.27
CA THR A 22 -12.03 20.79 -1.31
C THR A 22 -11.05 21.81 -1.91
N ILE A 23 -11.46 22.72 -2.80
CA ILE A 23 -10.56 23.77 -3.33
C ILE A 23 -10.21 24.79 -2.24
N VAL A 24 -8.93 25.15 -2.11
CA VAL A 24 -8.47 26.30 -1.33
C VAL A 24 -8.10 27.46 -2.25
N TYR A 25 -8.78 28.60 -2.11
CA TYR A 25 -8.38 29.86 -2.74
C TYR A 25 -7.58 30.74 -1.75
N GLN A 26 -6.25 30.56 -1.68
CA GLN A 26 -5.23 31.65 -1.57
C GLN A 26 -3.81 31.18 -1.17
N ASN A 27 -2.83 31.52 -2.03
CA ASN A 27 -1.48 32.06 -1.77
C ASN A 27 -0.46 31.46 -0.76
N GLN A 28 -0.73 30.47 0.09
CA GLN A 28 0.29 29.97 1.06
C GLN A 28 0.48 28.44 1.11
N MET A 29 0.91 27.83 0.00
CA MET A 29 1.38 26.42 -0.03
C MET A 29 2.89 26.24 0.20
N LEU A 30 3.68 27.32 0.34
CA LEU A 30 5.15 27.27 0.40
C LEU A 30 5.74 26.50 1.60
N TYR A 31 5.02 26.43 2.72
CA TYR A 31 5.53 25.78 3.95
C TYR A 31 5.70 24.25 3.82
N LEU A 32 4.86 23.56 3.03
CA LEU A 32 4.98 22.11 2.84
C LEU A 32 6.26 21.72 2.07
N PHE A 33 6.64 22.49 1.04
CA PHE A 33 7.84 22.24 0.25
C PHE A 33 9.14 22.39 1.06
N GLY A 34 9.15 23.31 2.04
CA GLY A 34 10.26 23.47 2.98
C GLY A 34 10.51 22.24 3.87
N GLY A 35 9.45 21.48 4.17
CA GLY A 35 9.55 20.19 4.86
C GLY A 35 10.25 19.14 4.00
N PHE A 36 9.77 18.91 2.78
CA PHE A 36 10.34 17.90 1.86
C PHE A 36 11.82 18.17 1.53
N SER A 37 12.20 19.43 1.31
CA SER A 37 13.59 19.79 0.97
C SER A 37 14.59 19.57 2.12
N LYS A 38 14.14 19.56 3.38
CA LYS A 38 15.01 19.30 4.55
C LYS A 38 15.24 17.82 4.83
N VAL A 39 14.37 16.92 4.37
CA VAL A 39 14.51 15.47 4.57
C VAL A 39 15.77 14.89 3.89
N THR A 40 16.29 15.57 2.86
CA THR A 40 17.49 15.14 2.11
C THR A 40 18.81 15.30 2.88
N ILE A 41 18.85 15.99 4.03
CA ILE A 41 20.08 16.22 4.81
C ILE A 41 20.01 15.56 6.19
N LEU A 42 20.01 14.22 6.20
CA LEU A 42 20.42 13.41 7.36
C LEU A 42 21.58 12.47 6.97
N LYS A 43 22.63 13.05 6.37
CA LYS A 43 23.97 12.45 6.43
C LYS A 43 24.47 12.60 7.86
N ARG A 44 24.87 11.48 8.45
CA ARG A 44 25.53 11.37 9.75
C ARG A 44 26.71 12.36 9.86
N GLN A 45 26.56 13.39 10.67
CA GLN A 45 27.69 13.97 11.39
C GLN A 45 27.91 13.14 12.65
N ASP A 46 29.17 12.94 13.04
CA ASP A 46 29.52 12.25 14.28
C ASP A 46 29.43 13.21 15.48
N GLN A 47 29.83 12.73 16.66
CA GLN A 47 29.35 13.20 17.96
C GLN A 47 29.71 14.66 18.32
N ASN A 48 28.90 15.23 19.23
CA ASN A 48 29.06 16.51 19.95
C ASN A 48 28.61 17.80 19.23
N SER A 49 27.30 17.95 19.04
CA SER A 49 26.62 19.25 19.21
C SER A 49 25.19 19.05 19.75
N THR A 50 24.76 19.90 20.68
CA THR A 50 23.41 19.89 21.26
C THR A 50 22.53 20.94 20.59
N ASP A 51 22.04 20.62 19.38
CA ASP A 51 21.01 21.42 18.69
C ASP A 51 19.71 20.63 18.60
N SER A 52 18.91 20.72 19.67
CA SER A 52 17.55 20.17 19.70
C SER A 52 16.61 21.06 18.88
N TYR A 53 16.39 20.70 17.62
CA TYR A 53 15.30 21.29 16.83
C TYR A 53 13.94 20.87 17.41
N SER A 54 13.39 21.73 18.26
CA SER A 54 12.02 21.62 18.75
C SER A 54 11.04 21.80 17.59
N PHE A 55 10.46 20.69 17.13
CA PHE A 55 9.01 20.70 16.93
C PHE A 55 8.38 21.05 18.28
N GLU A 56 7.33 21.86 18.29
CA GLU A 56 6.66 22.29 19.52
C GLU A 56 6.27 21.06 20.34
N GLU A 57 6.55 21.09 21.65
CA GLU A 57 6.48 19.92 22.55
C GLU A 57 5.02 19.57 22.94
N GLU A 58 4.06 19.97 22.09
CA GLU A 58 2.64 19.74 22.29
C GLU A 58 2.29 18.27 22.03
N ASP A 59 1.82 17.64 23.10
CA ASP A 59 1.27 16.28 23.17
C ASP A 59 2.10 15.18 22.48
N ALA A 60 3.36 15.04 22.92
CA ALA A 60 4.16 13.83 22.72
C ALA A 60 3.49 12.54 23.24
N GLY A 61 2.43 12.65 24.06
CA GLY A 61 1.60 11.54 24.52
C GLY A 61 0.64 11.02 23.45
N SER A 62 0.01 11.88 22.65
CA SER A 62 -1.06 11.54 21.68
C SER A 62 -0.62 10.53 20.61
N CYS A 63 0.61 10.65 20.12
CA CYS A 63 1.12 9.88 18.99
C CYS A 63 2.59 9.50 19.19
N LEU A 64 2.84 8.54 20.08
CA LEU A 64 4.19 8.05 20.40
C LEU A 64 4.97 7.59 19.15
N SER A 65 4.28 7.04 18.14
CA SER A 65 4.89 6.55 16.91
C SER A 65 5.52 7.65 16.04
N ARG A 66 5.04 8.91 16.14
CA ARG A 66 5.60 10.07 15.42
C ARG A 66 7.09 10.24 15.74
N TYR A 67 7.41 10.21 17.03
CA TYR A 67 8.76 10.43 17.56
C TYR A 67 9.55 9.13 17.71
N GLN A 68 8.92 8.05 18.18
CA GLN A 68 9.63 6.81 18.51
C GLN A 68 9.92 5.91 17.30
N SER A 69 9.21 6.05 16.17
CA SER A 69 9.37 5.09 15.06
C SER A 69 10.76 5.10 14.41
N VAL A 70 11.55 6.16 14.58
CA VAL A 70 12.96 6.23 14.15
C VAL A 70 13.85 5.24 14.93
N LEU A 71 13.52 4.93 16.19
CA LEU A 71 14.31 4.01 17.03
C LEU A 71 14.24 2.55 16.55
N TYR A 72 13.22 2.22 15.73
CA TYR A 72 12.96 0.87 15.22
C TYR A 72 13.26 0.73 13.72
N ARG A 73 13.42 1.86 13.01
CA ARG A 73 13.61 1.92 11.55
C ARG A 73 15.06 2.26 11.20
N LYS A 74 15.68 1.47 10.31
CA LYS A 74 16.98 1.80 9.71
C LYS A 74 16.82 2.94 8.68
N SER A 75 17.91 3.64 8.36
CA SER A 75 18.00 4.47 7.16
C SER A 75 17.75 3.62 5.90
N SER A 76 16.91 4.11 4.99
CA SER A 76 16.05 3.28 4.10
C SER A 76 16.64 2.89 2.73
N SER A 77 16.17 1.77 2.15
CA SER A 77 16.44 1.39 0.73
C SER A 77 15.41 0.43 0.04
N HIS A 78 14.10 0.63 0.25
CA HIS A 78 12.92 0.57 -0.69
C HIS A 78 12.43 -0.80 -1.38
N LYS A 79 11.09 -1.18 -1.45
CA LYS A 79 10.14 -2.02 -2.37
C LYS A 79 9.28 -3.25 -1.76
N LEU A 80 8.08 -3.96 -2.06
CA LEU A 80 6.82 -4.21 -2.97
C LEU A 80 5.57 -5.10 -2.32
N SER A 81 4.38 -5.64 -2.89
CA SER A 81 2.95 -5.11 -3.28
C SER A 81 1.82 -6.24 -3.78
N PRO A 82 0.47 -6.27 -4.32
CA PRO A 82 -1.01 -5.65 -4.31
C PRO A 82 -2.50 -6.36 -4.21
N TYR A 83 -3.51 -5.98 -3.36
CA TYR A 83 -4.84 -6.67 -3.06
C TYR A 83 -6.00 -6.75 -4.14
N LEU A 84 -7.26 -7.12 -3.77
CA LEU A 84 -8.31 -6.14 -3.36
C LEU A 84 -9.05 -6.30 -1.97
N HIS A 85 -9.87 -5.28 -1.63
CA HIS A 85 -10.88 -5.22 -0.52
C HIS A 85 -10.38 -5.34 0.94
N ARG A 86 -9.20 -4.83 1.27
CA ARG A 86 -8.59 -4.84 2.63
C ARG A 86 -8.03 -3.46 3.00
N LEU A 87 -7.65 -3.26 4.27
CA LEU A 87 -7.13 -2.00 4.83
C LEU A 87 -6.15 -1.23 3.93
N GLY A 88 -5.04 -1.86 3.52
CA GLY A 88 -4.05 -1.28 2.59
C GLY A 88 -4.57 -0.71 1.27
N ASN A 89 -5.74 -1.11 0.72
CA ASN A 89 -6.31 -0.41 -0.43
C ASN A 89 -6.93 0.92 -0.03
N ARG A 90 -7.53 1.01 1.16
CA ARG A 90 -7.99 2.28 1.72
C ARG A 90 -6.77 3.19 1.94
N ILE A 91 -5.69 2.68 2.54
CA ILE A 91 -4.40 3.39 2.70
C ILE A 91 -3.83 3.89 1.35
N LEU A 92 -3.80 3.05 0.31
CA LEU A 92 -3.28 3.44 -1.02
C LEU A 92 -4.18 4.41 -1.78
N SER A 93 -5.50 4.27 -1.68
CA SER A 93 -6.46 5.23 -2.22
C SER A 93 -6.32 6.59 -1.53
N ILE A 94 -6.14 6.61 -0.20
CA ILE A 94 -5.91 7.83 0.58
C ILE A 94 -4.58 8.47 0.19
N ALA A 95 -3.49 7.71 0.04
CA ALA A 95 -2.22 8.26 -0.44
C ALA A 95 -2.32 8.84 -1.86
N SER A 96 -3.09 8.17 -2.74
CA SER A 96 -3.33 8.64 -4.11
C SER A 96 -4.15 9.92 -4.16
N ALA A 97 -5.22 9.98 -3.36
CA ALA A 97 -6.05 11.17 -3.22
C ALA A 97 -5.32 12.31 -2.50
N PHE A 98 -4.42 12.03 -1.56
CA PHE A 98 -3.58 13.04 -0.90
C PHE A 98 -2.61 13.68 -1.90
N LEU A 99 -1.90 12.88 -2.70
CA LEU A 99 -1.04 13.44 -3.75
C LEU A 99 -1.84 14.27 -4.74
N TYR A 100 -2.98 13.74 -5.19
CA TYR A 100 -3.88 14.46 -6.09
C TYR A 100 -4.40 15.76 -5.47
N ALA A 101 -4.64 15.80 -4.15
CA ALA A 101 -5.01 17.01 -3.43
C ALA A 101 -3.86 18.03 -3.38
N LEU A 102 -2.63 17.61 -3.07
CA LEU A 102 -1.44 18.47 -3.07
C LEU A 102 -1.24 19.14 -4.44
N ILE A 103 -1.24 18.37 -5.53
CA ILE A 103 -0.98 18.88 -6.89
C ILE A 103 -2.17 19.64 -7.51
N THR A 104 -3.34 19.65 -6.85
CA THR A 104 -4.51 20.44 -7.28
C THR A 104 -4.92 21.53 -6.27
N ASN A 105 -4.08 21.82 -5.26
CA ASN A 105 -4.31 22.80 -4.20
C ASN A 105 -5.64 22.57 -3.43
N ARG A 106 -5.84 21.33 -2.96
CA ARG A 106 -7.03 20.91 -2.22
C ARG A 106 -6.75 20.44 -0.81
N VAL A 107 -7.72 20.63 0.09
CA VAL A 107 -7.77 19.94 1.38
C VAL A 107 -8.17 18.48 1.15
N LEU A 108 -7.56 17.55 1.90
CA LEU A 108 -7.98 16.15 2.01
C LEU A 108 -8.87 15.96 3.24
N LEU A 109 -10.09 15.45 3.05
CA LEU A 109 -10.95 14.93 4.10
C LEU A 109 -11.28 13.46 3.82
N VAL A 110 -11.30 12.61 4.84
CA VAL A 110 -11.45 11.16 4.71
C VAL A 110 -12.62 10.66 5.55
N GLU A 111 -13.52 9.89 4.92
CA GLU A 111 -14.56 9.15 5.66
C GLU A 111 -13.95 7.84 6.18
N PHE A 112 -13.61 7.80 7.47
CA PHE A 112 -13.31 6.54 8.14
C PHE A 112 -14.58 5.87 8.63
N GLU A 113 -14.81 4.66 8.13
CA GLU A 113 -15.70 3.68 8.76
C GLU A 113 -15.13 3.28 10.13
N THR A 114 -15.97 2.73 11.03
CA THR A 114 -15.56 2.42 12.42
C THR A 114 -14.29 1.58 12.49
N ASP A 115 -14.15 0.63 11.56
CA ASP A 115 -13.03 -0.29 11.46
C ASP A 115 -11.69 0.35 11.03
N MET A 116 -11.66 1.68 10.84
CA MET A 116 -10.44 2.47 10.62
C MET A 116 -10.15 3.52 11.70
N ALA A 117 -11.12 3.87 12.55
CA ALA A 117 -11.02 5.02 13.46
C ALA A 117 -9.80 4.96 14.41
N ASP A 118 -9.49 3.77 14.92
CA ASP A 118 -8.43 3.54 15.91
C ASP A 118 -7.03 3.31 15.32
N LEU A 119 -6.85 3.35 13.99
CA LEU A 119 -5.61 2.86 13.35
C LEU A 119 -4.47 3.89 13.30
N PHE A 120 -4.79 5.17 13.08
CA PHE A 120 -3.81 6.20 12.76
C PHE A 120 -3.86 7.37 13.75
N CYS A 121 -2.76 8.10 13.86
CA CYS A 121 -2.77 9.45 14.41
C CYS A 121 -3.28 10.46 13.37
N GLU A 122 -3.64 11.68 13.81
CA GLU A 122 -3.81 12.81 12.89
C GLU A 122 -2.47 13.13 12.18
N PRO A 123 -2.44 13.21 10.83
CA PRO A 123 -1.20 13.48 10.11
C PRO A 123 -0.82 14.96 10.11
N PHE A 124 -1.82 15.84 10.18
CA PHE A 124 -1.67 17.30 10.10
C PHE A 124 -1.66 17.93 11.51
N PRO A 125 -0.75 18.88 11.81
CA PRO A 125 -0.77 19.60 13.09
C PRO A 125 -2.06 20.40 13.31
N ASN A 126 -2.55 20.43 14.55
CA ASN A 126 -3.63 21.27 15.07
C ASN A 126 -4.92 21.31 14.22
N THR A 127 -5.16 20.24 13.46
CA THR A 127 -6.27 20.06 12.51
C THR A 127 -6.66 18.58 12.45
N THR A 128 -7.77 18.26 11.78
CA THR A 128 -8.18 16.88 11.51
C THR A 128 -8.36 16.63 10.02
N TRP A 129 -7.95 15.45 9.55
CA TRP A 129 -8.29 14.94 8.22
C TRP A 129 -9.63 14.19 8.14
N LEU A 130 -10.33 14.02 9.27
CA LEU A 130 -11.58 13.28 9.32
C LEU A 130 -12.72 14.10 8.73
N LEU A 131 -13.58 13.46 7.93
CA LEU A 131 -14.78 14.10 7.40
C LEU A 131 -15.81 14.31 8.53
N PRO A 132 -16.29 15.56 8.77
CA PRO A 132 -17.25 15.85 9.84
C PRO A 132 -18.51 14.97 9.79
N ALA A 133 -19.03 14.61 10.96
CA ALA A 133 -20.18 13.73 11.09
C ALA A 133 -21.49 14.33 10.53
N ASP A 134 -21.57 15.65 10.50
CA ASP A 134 -22.66 16.49 9.99
C ASP A 134 -22.49 16.89 8.50
N PHE A 135 -21.44 16.40 7.81
CA PHE A 135 -21.17 16.76 6.42
C PHE A 135 -22.40 16.49 5.50
N PRO A 136 -22.97 17.52 4.81
CA PRO A 136 -24.30 17.41 4.21
C PRO A 136 -24.53 16.27 3.20
N LEU A 137 -23.47 15.81 2.52
CA LEU A 137 -23.56 14.74 1.52
C LEU A 137 -23.25 13.34 2.08
N LYS A 138 -22.84 13.22 3.34
CA LYS A 138 -22.40 11.95 3.98
C LYS A 138 -23.47 10.85 3.91
N ASN A 139 -24.73 11.21 4.09
CA ASN A 139 -25.87 10.28 3.94
C ASN A 139 -26.02 9.73 2.51
N GLN A 140 -25.56 10.45 1.48
CA GLN A 140 -25.64 10.02 0.08
C GLN A 140 -24.53 9.04 -0.31
N PHE A 141 -23.48 8.85 0.51
CA PHE A 141 -22.35 7.97 0.19
C PHE A 141 -22.74 6.49 0.03
N LYS A 142 -23.88 6.10 0.62
CA LYS A 142 -24.52 4.78 0.47
C LYS A 142 -25.24 4.60 -0.89
N LEU A 143 -25.46 5.68 -1.64
CA LEU A 143 -26.01 5.67 -3.00
C LEU A 143 -24.90 5.79 -4.07
N PHE A 144 -23.68 6.11 -3.66
CA PHE A 144 -22.54 6.30 -4.54
C PHE A 144 -21.97 4.94 -4.98
N ASP A 145 -22.50 4.41 -6.08
CA ASP A 145 -21.97 3.24 -6.82
C ASP A 145 -21.63 3.63 -8.28
N HIS A 146 -21.33 2.66 -9.13
CA HIS A 146 -21.04 2.86 -10.57
C HIS A 146 -22.24 3.35 -11.40
N ARG A 147 -23.47 3.27 -10.89
CA ARG A 147 -24.72 3.64 -11.57
C ARG A 147 -25.28 4.98 -11.09
N PHE A 148 -24.70 5.58 -10.05
CA PHE A 148 -25.12 6.87 -9.52
C PHE A 148 -25.16 7.92 -10.65
N PRO A 149 -26.34 8.47 -11.03
CA PRO A 149 -26.48 9.24 -12.28
C PRO A 149 -25.62 10.50 -12.33
N HIS A 150 -25.32 11.08 -11.16
CA HIS A 150 -24.47 12.26 -11.01
C HIS A 150 -23.01 11.90 -10.66
N SER A 151 -22.52 10.72 -11.10
CA SER A 151 -21.06 10.48 -11.22
C SER A 151 -20.53 11.17 -12.48
N TYR A 152 -19.25 11.54 -12.47
CA TYR A 152 -18.64 12.21 -13.63
C TYR A 152 -18.69 11.34 -14.89
N GLY A 153 -18.36 10.05 -14.76
CA GLY A 153 -18.45 9.09 -15.86
C GLY A 153 -19.88 8.88 -16.37
N ASN A 154 -20.89 8.92 -15.50
CA ASN A 154 -22.31 8.81 -15.90
C ASN A 154 -22.84 10.10 -16.54
N MET A 155 -22.48 11.27 -16.03
CA MET A 155 -22.82 12.54 -16.68
C MET A 155 -22.21 12.62 -18.09
N LEU A 156 -20.97 12.14 -18.26
CA LEU A 156 -20.28 12.04 -19.57
C LEU A 156 -20.85 10.98 -20.53
N LYS A 157 -21.93 10.26 -20.17
CA LYS A 157 -22.68 9.39 -21.12
C LYS A 157 -23.76 10.15 -21.90
N PHE A 158 -24.27 11.25 -21.34
CA PHE A 158 -25.36 12.04 -21.92
C PHE A 158 -24.97 13.50 -22.21
N ASN A 159 -23.99 14.04 -21.48
CA ASN A 159 -23.51 15.41 -21.60
C ASN A 159 -22.08 15.45 -22.18
N ASN A 160 -21.75 16.52 -22.89
CA ASN A 160 -20.36 16.87 -23.22
C ASN A 160 -19.71 17.67 -22.08
N ILE A 161 -18.40 17.89 -22.17
CA ILE A 161 -17.61 18.63 -21.16
C ILE A 161 -18.19 20.04 -20.92
N ASN A 162 -18.57 20.75 -21.98
CA ASN A 162 -19.10 22.12 -21.90
C ASN A 162 -20.44 22.17 -21.17
N ALA A 163 -21.32 21.18 -21.34
CA ALA A 163 -22.57 21.09 -20.58
C ALA A 163 -22.31 20.86 -19.07
N ILE A 164 -21.29 20.08 -18.70
CA ILE A 164 -20.90 19.91 -17.29
C ILE A 164 -20.32 21.22 -16.71
N LEU A 165 -19.52 21.97 -17.49
CA LEU A 165 -19.03 23.29 -17.10
C LEU A 165 -20.18 24.30 -16.93
N ASN A 166 -21.16 24.31 -17.85
CA ASN A 166 -22.32 25.21 -17.80
C ASN A 166 -23.25 24.93 -16.61
N LEU A 167 -23.29 23.68 -16.12
CA LEU A 167 -24.01 23.32 -14.88
C LEU A 167 -23.29 23.83 -13.61
N SER A 168 -22.03 24.27 -13.71
CA SER A 168 -21.19 24.78 -12.62
C SER A 168 -21.35 24.02 -11.29
N PRO A 169 -21.24 22.67 -11.27
CA PRO A 169 -21.59 21.87 -10.10
C PRO A 169 -20.70 22.20 -8.90
N PHE A 170 -21.32 22.42 -7.74
CA PHE A 170 -20.61 22.67 -6.48
C PHE A 170 -19.83 21.43 -6.00
N SER A 171 -20.33 20.24 -6.30
CA SER A 171 -19.73 18.95 -5.94
C SER A 171 -19.82 17.94 -7.09
N MET A 172 -18.77 17.13 -7.28
CA MET A 172 -18.70 16.08 -8.30
C MET A 172 -18.20 14.76 -7.72
N TYR A 173 -18.92 13.68 -7.98
CA TYR A 173 -18.56 12.32 -7.56
C TYR A 173 -17.73 11.59 -8.64
N LEU A 174 -16.62 10.98 -8.22
CA LEU A 174 -15.62 10.31 -9.05
C LEU A 174 -15.48 8.83 -8.68
N TYR A 175 -15.85 7.94 -9.60
CA TYR A 175 -15.79 6.49 -9.40
C TYR A 175 -14.47 5.91 -9.92
N LEU A 176 -13.48 5.79 -9.05
CA LEU A 176 -12.16 5.24 -9.34
C LEU A 176 -11.85 3.85 -8.71
N PRO A 177 -12.79 2.91 -8.40
CA PRO A 177 -12.43 1.52 -8.08
C PRO A 177 -12.03 0.70 -9.31
N HIS A 178 -11.54 -0.52 -9.09
CA HIS A 178 -11.12 -1.49 -10.10
C HIS A 178 -12.12 -1.77 -11.25
N ASN A 179 -13.43 -1.66 -10.98
CA ASN A 179 -14.51 -1.95 -11.92
C ASN A 179 -15.12 -0.69 -12.55
N ASN A 180 -14.37 0.42 -12.57
CA ASN A 180 -14.79 1.65 -13.23
C ASN A 180 -14.75 1.51 -14.76
N ASP A 181 -15.56 2.32 -15.45
CA ASP A 181 -15.69 2.23 -16.90
C ASP A 181 -14.80 3.22 -17.65
N ASP A 182 -14.80 3.14 -18.98
CA ASP A 182 -13.98 4.00 -19.83
C ASP A 182 -14.36 5.49 -19.75
N ARG A 183 -15.56 5.85 -19.28
CA ARG A 183 -15.94 7.26 -19.02
C ARG A 183 -15.43 7.71 -17.66
N ASP A 184 -15.49 6.88 -16.63
CA ASP A 184 -14.87 7.19 -15.33
C ASP A 184 -13.34 7.40 -15.46
N LYS A 185 -12.69 6.56 -16.28
CA LYS A 185 -11.25 6.65 -16.57
C LYS A 185 -10.83 7.93 -17.33
N LEU A 186 -11.77 8.75 -17.82
CA LEU A 186 -11.47 10.09 -18.35
C LEU A 186 -10.91 11.04 -17.28
N PHE A 187 -11.02 10.69 -15.99
CA PHE A 187 -10.25 11.33 -14.91
C PHE A 187 -8.74 11.41 -15.20
N TYR A 188 -8.18 10.46 -15.95
CA TYR A 188 -6.75 10.44 -16.31
C TYR A 188 -6.41 11.27 -17.57
N CYS A 189 -7.33 12.11 -18.05
CA CYS A 189 -7.12 12.99 -19.20
C CYS A 189 -7.01 14.47 -18.77
N GLU A 190 -6.09 15.21 -19.38
CA GLU A 190 -5.83 16.63 -19.13
C GLU A 190 -7.06 17.55 -19.30
N GLU A 191 -7.79 17.40 -20.41
CA GLU A 191 -9.00 18.19 -20.71
C GLU A 191 -10.08 18.03 -19.62
N HIS A 192 -10.15 16.85 -19.01
CA HIS A 192 -11.06 16.56 -17.91
C HIS A 192 -10.53 17.09 -16.57
N GLN A 193 -9.21 17.06 -16.34
CA GLN A 193 -8.59 17.70 -15.17
C GLN A 193 -8.81 19.21 -15.15
N ALA A 194 -8.74 19.89 -16.30
CA ALA A 194 -9.06 21.32 -16.42
C ALA A 194 -10.52 21.69 -16.07
N VAL A 195 -11.42 20.69 -16.04
CA VAL A 195 -12.83 20.82 -15.63
C VAL A 195 -12.97 20.51 -14.15
N LEU A 196 -12.42 19.38 -13.70
CA LEU A 196 -12.44 18.97 -12.30
C LEU A 196 -11.73 20.00 -11.40
N GLY A 197 -10.67 20.65 -11.88
CA GLY A 197 -9.97 21.74 -11.20
C GLY A 197 -10.83 22.97 -10.89
N LYS A 198 -11.98 23.15 -11.56
CA LYS A 198 -12.93 24.25 -11.29
C LYS A 198 -14.00 23.89 -10.26
N ILE A 199 -14.18 22.61 -9.96
CA ILE A 199 -15.26 22.10 -9.10
C ILE A 199 -14.84 22.17 -7.62
N PRO A 200 -15.54 22.92 -6.75
CA PRO A 200 -15.12 23.11 -5.36
C PRO A 200 -14.95 21.81 -4.58
N TRP A 201 -15.91 20.89 -4.65
CA TRP A 201 -15.87 19.60 -3.93
C TRP A 201 -15.74 18.42 -4.89
N LEU A 202 -14.69 17.60 -4.76
CA LEU A 202 -14.56 16.32 -5.45
C LEU A 202 -14.74 15.19 -4.45
N ILE A 203 -15.62 14.24 -4.73
CA ILE A 203 -15.87 13.09 -3.86
C ILE A 203 -15.37 11.83 -4.59
N ILE A 204 -14.18 11.36 -4.20
CA ILE A 204 -13.50 10.22 -4.81
C ILE A 204 -13.88 8.94 -4.04
N LYS A 205 -14.26 7.90 -4.78
CA LYS A 205 -14.44 6.54 -4.25
C LYS A 205 -13.50 5.61 -5.00
N SER A 206 -12.58 4.94 -4.31
CA SER A 206 -11.52 4.15 -4.96
C SER A 206 -11.00 3.01 -4.09
N ASP A 207 -10.47 1.99 -4.75
CA ASP A 207 -9.68 0.91 -4.16
C ASP A 207 -8.31 0.75 -4.84
N GLN A 208 -7.84 1.78 -5.54
CA GLN A 208 -6.66 1.75 -6.42
C GLN A 208 -5.53 2.67 -5.94
N TYR A 209 -4.29 2.27 -6.21
CA TYR A 209 -3.18 3.21 -6.23
C TYR A 209 -3.07 3.85 -7.62
N PHE A 210 -3.72 4.99 -7.82
CA PHE A 210 -3.81 5.60 -9.15
C PHE A 210 -2.69 6.61 -9.47
N ILE A 211 -1.74 6.82 -8.54
CA ILE A 211 -0.60 7.74 -8.69
C ILE A 211 0.19 7.55 -10.01
N PRO A 212 0.51 6.32 -10.50
CA PRO A 212 1.30 6.16 -11.72
C PRO A 212 0.65 6.82 -12.96
N SER A 213 -0.69 6.86 -13.03
CA SER A 213 -1.39 7.57 -14.12
C SER A 213 -1.45 9.09 -13.93
N LEU A 214 -1.19 9.63 -12.73
CA LEU A 214 -1.07 11.09 -12.54
C LEU A 214 0.21 11.63 -13.19
N PHE A 215 1.30 10.83 -13.22
CA PHE A 215 2.53 11.14 -13.94
C PHE A 215 2.40 11.05 -15.48
N LEU A 216 1.23 10.70 -16.01
CA LEU A 216 0.92 10.71 -17.45
C LEU A 216 0.04 11.90 -17.86
N ILE A 217 -0.26 12.82 -16.94
CA ILE A 217 -1.08 14.01 -17.18
C ILE A 217 -0.13 15.22 -17.32
N PRO A 218 0.02 15.84 -18.51
CA PRO A 218 1.08 16.83 -18.76
C PRO A 218 1.09 18.01 -17.78
N SER A 219 -0.08 18.61 -17.52
CA SER A 219 -0.29 19.69 -16.54
C SER A 219 0.03 19.33 -15.08
N LEU A 220 0.16 18.04 -14.74
CA LEU A 220 0.59 17.58 -13.41
C LEU A 220 2.04 17.10 -13.39
N GLU A 221 2.58 16.63 -14.52
CA GLU A 221 3.90 16.01 -14.59
C GLU A 221 5.01 16.95 -14.09
N GLN A 222 4.96 18.25 -14.43
CA GLN A 222 6.02 19.19 -14.06
C GLN A 222 6.19 19.35 -12.54
N GLU A 223 5.10 19.45 -11.77
CA GLU A 223 5.17 19.53 -10.31
C GLU A 223 5.49 18.17 -9.68
N LEU A 224 4.93 17.10 -10.21
CA LEU A 224 5.25 15.74 -9.78
C LEU A 224 6.75 15.41 -9.97
N ASN A 225 7.37 15.89 -11.05
CA ASN A 225 8.80 15.78 -11.33
C ASN A 225 9.67 16.58 -10.33
N LYS A 226 9.18 17.73 -9.84
CA LYS A 226 9.87 18.53 -8.80
C LYS A 226 9.73 17.91 -7.41
N MET A 227 8.52 17.46 -7.05
CA MET A 227 8.23 16.86 -5.74
C MET A 227 8.91 15.50 -5.54
N PHE A 228 9.06 14.72 -6.61
CA PHE A 228 9.64 13.39 -6.57
C PHE A 228 10.72 13.20 -7.67
N PRO A 229 11.93 13.77 -7.48
CA PRO A 229 13.06 13.53 -8.38
C PRO A 229 13.38 12.04 -8.48
N GLU A 230 13.38 11.36 -7.34
CA GLU A 230 13.26 9.91 -7.27
C GLU A 230 11.79 9.52 -7.50
N LYS A 231 11.43 9.34 -8.77
CA LYS A 231 10.13 8.76 -9.20
C LYS A 231 9.82 7.45 -8.48
N GLU A 232 10.85 6.75 -8.02
CA GLU A 232 10.75 5.48 -7.34
C GLU A 232 10.39 5.55 -5.84
N MET A 233 9.97 6.71 -5.32
CA MET A 233 9.85 6.98 -3.87
C MET A 233 8.56 7.66 -3.37
N VAL A 234 7.60 7.93 -4.25
CA VAL A 234 6.35 8.65 -3.95
C VAL A 234 5.59 8.08 -2.74
N PHE A 235 5.24 6.79 -2.75
CA PHE A 235 4.45 6.18 -1.69
C PHE A 235 5.21 6.03 -0.37
N HIS A 236 6.54 5.82 -0.36
CA HIS A 236 7.30 5.77 0.90
C HIS A 236 7.19 7.11 1.65
N ASN A 237 7.36 8.20 0.91
CA ASN A 237 7.31 9.55 1.47
C ASN A 237 5.89 9.89 1.95
N LEU A 238 4.87 9.67 1.11
CA LEU A 238 3.47 9.93 1.48
C LEU A 238 2.99 9.02 2.63
N ALA A 239 3.35 7.73 2.62
CA ALA A 239 2.85 6.78 3.61
C ALA A 239 3.49 6.97 4.99
N ARG A 240 4.78 7.31 5.05
CA ARG A 240 5.45 7.64 6.32
C ARG A 240 5.00 8.99 6.91
N TYR A 241 4.48 9.88 6.07
CA TYR A 241 3.87 11.15 6.50
C TYR A 241 2.44 10.94 7.01
N LEU A 242 1.58 10.26 6.24
CA LEU A 242 0.16 10.08 6.58
C LEU A 242 -0.11 9.02 7.66
N PHE A 243 0.48 7.83 7.54
CA PHE A 243 0.02 6.65 8.27
C PHE A 243 0.92 6.34 9.47
N LEU A 244 0.94 7.27 10.43
CA LEU A 244 1.54 7.07 11.74
C LEU A 244 0.62 6.16 12.58
N PRO A 245 1.09 5.00 13.09
CA PRO A 245 0.25 4.13 13.92
C PRO A 245 -0.22 4.83 15.20
N SER A 246 -1.51 4.72 15.53
CA SER A 246 -2.05 5.18 16.82
C SER A 246 -1.33 4.53 18.00
N ASN A 247 -1.45 5.09 19.21
CA ASN A 247 -0.85 4.49 20.42
C ASN A 247 -1.31 3.03 20.67
N LYS A 248 -2.56 2.70 20.30
CA LYS A 248 -3.12 1.34 20.38
C LYS A 248 -2.36 0.36 19.45
N ALA A 249 -2.13 0.77 18.21
CA ALA A 249 -1.32 0.02 17.24
C ALA A 249 0.16 -0.02 17.63
N TRP A 250 0.73 1.13 18.02
CA TRP A 250 2.14 1.28 18.38
C TRP A 250 2.53 0.43 19.59
N GLY A 251 1.66 0.35 20.61
CA GLY A 251 1.85 -0.56 21.75
C GLY A 251 1.90 -2.04 21.36
N LEU A 252 1.12 -2.46 20.35
CA LEU A 252 1.16 -3.84 19.84
C LEU A 252 2.44 -4.10 19.02
N ILE A 253 2.79 -3.19 18.11
CA ILE A 253 4.02 -3.25 17.29
C ILE A 253 5.26 -3.33 18.20
N THR A 254 5.40 -2.42 19.15
CA THR A 254 6.58 -2.32 20.02
C THR A 254 6.72 -3.51 20.97
N ARG A 255 5.63 -3.97 21.61
CA ARG A 255 5.65 -5.17 22.46
C ARG A 255 6.05 -6.42 21.69
N PHE A 256 5.48 -6.63 20.50
CA PHE A 256 5.83 -7.78 19.67
C PHE A 256 7.29 -7.70 19.19
N TYR A 257 7.72 -6.54 18.68
CA TYR A 257 9.09 -6.35 18.20
C TYR A 257 10.11 -6.60 19.32
N GLN A 258 9.94 -6.01 20.51
CA GLN A 258 10.87 -6.20 21.63
C GLN A 258 10.91 -7.64 22.14
N SER A 259 9.77 -8.34 22.15
CA SER A 259 9.67 -9.72 22.64
C SER A 259 10.32 -10.74 21.70
N TYR A 260 10.11 -10.60 20.38
CA TYR A 260 10.40 -11.65 19.40
C TYR A 260 11.45 -11.27 18.35
N LEU A 261 11.57 -9.99 17.97
CA LEU A 261 12.36 -9.54 16.81
C LEU A 261 13.61 -8.75 17.18
N ALA A 262 13.65 -8.07 18.33
CA ALA A 262 14.75 -7.18 18.70
C ALA A 262 16.09 -7.91 18.84
N LYS A 263 16.09 -9.13 19.40
CA LYS A 263 17.30 -9.93 19.66
C LYS A 263 17.87 -10.66 18.43
N ALA A 264 17.34 -10.44 17.23
CA ALA A 264 17.84 -11.05 15.99
C ALA A 264 18.86 -10.16 15.28
N ASN A 265 19.91 -10.77 14.71
CA ASN A 265 20.88 -10.07 13.86
C ASN A 265 20.26 -9.71 12.50
N LYS A 266 19.33 -10.54 11.99
CA LYS A 266 18.60 -10.31 10.75
C LYS A 266 17.13 -10.75 10.88
N ARG A 267 16.21 -9.95 10.33
CA ARG A 267 14.75 -10.13 10.34
C ARG A 267 14.25 -10.34 8.92
N ILE A 268 13.43 -11.36 8.71
CA ILE A 268 12.95 -11.77 7.38
C ILE A 268 11.43 -11.84 7.41
N GLY A 269 10.77 -10.93 6.70
CA GLY A 269 9.32 -10.86 6.62
C GLY A 269 8.78 -11.75 5.51
N LEU A 270 7.85 -12.64 5.82
CA LEU A 270 7.17 -13.52 4.87
C LEU A 270 5.67 -13.15 4.85
N GLN A 271 5.30 -12.28 3.92
CA GLN A 271 3.92 -11.88 3.67
C GLN A 271 3.28 -12.88 2.70
N ILE A 272 2.54 -13.85 3.25
CA ILE A 272 1.91 -14.94 2.51
C ILE A 272 0.41 -14.66 2.38
N ARG A 273 -0.11 -14.62 1.15
CA ARG A 273 -1.53 -14.40 0.87
C ARG A 273 -1.99 -15.24 -0.31
N VAL A 274 -2.91 -16.15 -0.04
CA VAL A 274 -3.63 -16.94 -1.06
C VAL A 274 -4.94 -16.27 -1.43
N PHE A 275 -5.30 -16.30 -2.71
CA PHE A 275 -6.53 -15.72 -3.26
C PHE A 275 -7.62 -16.76 -3.49
N ASP A 276 -7.22 -17.97 -3.90
CA ASP A 276 -8.13 -19.08 -4.15
C ASP A 276 -7.44 -20.40 -3.75
N HIS A 277 -7.86 -20.95 -2.61
CA HIS A 277 -7.30 -22.19 -2.06
C HIS A 277 -7.57 -23.43 -2.93
N LYS A 278 -8.52 -23.36 -3.88
CA LYS A 278 -8.82 -24.45 -4.83
C LYS A 278 -7.90 -24.41 -6.06
N LYS A 279 -7.29 -23.25 -6.34
CA LYS A 279 -6.28 -23.03 -7.39
C LYS A 279 -4.85 -23.11 -6.85
N SER A 280 -4.61 -22.66 -5.62
CA SER A 280 -3.30 -22.63 -4.96
C SER A 280 -3.35 -23.38 -3.62
N PRO A 281 -3.23 -24.73 -3.62
CA PRO A 281 -3.21 -25.53 -2.39
C PRO A 281 -2.01 -25.21 -1.50
N PHE A 282 -2.11 -25.52 -0.20
CA PHE A 282 -1.07 -25.28 0.81
C PHE A 282 0.34 -25.70 0.33
N GLN A 283 0.50 -26.99 -0.01
CA GLN A 283 1.80 -27.57 -0.38
C GLN A 283 2.45 -26.82 -1.55
N MET A 284 1.67 -26.48 -2.57
CA MET A 284 2.14 -25.77 -3.75
C MET A 284 2.73 -24.40 -3.42
N VAL A 285 2.06 -23.65 -2.54
CA VAL A 285 2.51 -22.32 -2.09
C VAL A 285 3.70 -22.45 -1.13
N MET A 286 3.74 -23.51 -0.33
CA MET A 286 4.86 -23.81 0.58
C MET A 286 6.12 -24.20 -0.20
N ASP A 287 6.01 -25.07 -1.20
CA ASP A 287 7.10 -25.47 -2.10
C ASP A 287 7.66 -24.26 -2.85
N GLN A 288 6.79 -23.39 -3.38
CA GLN A 288 7.19 -22.15 -4.03
C GLN A 288 7.92 -21.20 -3.07
N LEU A 289 7.42 -21.07 -1.83
CA LEU A 289 8.04 -20.25 -0.80
C LEU A 289 9.44 -20.77 -0.44
N LEU A 290 9.60 -22.09 -0.22
CA LEU A 290 10.89 -22.73 0.02
C LEU A 290 11.85 -22.54 -1.17
N ALA A 291 11.38 -22.82 -2.40
CA ALA A 291 12.16 -22.65 -3.61
C ALA A 291 12.61 -21.19 -3.83
N CYS A 292 11.86 -20.20 -3.34
CA CYS A 292 12.28 -18.81 -3.29
C CYS A 292 13.34 -18.55 -2.20
N VAL A 293 12.98 -18.76 -0.93
CA VAL A 293 13.78 -18.30 0.23
C VAL A 293 15.12 -19.02 0.36
N LEU A 294 15.22 -20.28 -0.08
CA LEU A 294 16.45 -21.07 -0.06
C LEU A 294 17.36 -20.70 -1.24
N LYS A 295 16.81 -20.57 -2.46
CA LYS A 295 17.56 -20.21 -3.67
C LYS A 295 18.18 -18.82 -3.56
N GLU A 296 17.39 -17.85 -3.10
CA GLU A 296 17.82 -16.45 -2.94
C GLU A 296 18.52 -16.21 -1.58
N LYS A 297 18.88 -17.29 -0.87
CA LYS A 297 19.72 -17.33 0.36
C LYS A 297 19.21 -16.45 1.51
N LEU A 298 17.91 -16.20 1.56
CA LEU A 298 17.26 -15.54 2.71
C LEU A 298 17.34 -16.47 3.93
N LEU A 299 16.91 -17.71 3.72
CA LEU A 299 16.85 -18.76 4.74
C LEU A 299 17.83 -19.89 4.40
N PRO A 300 18.44 -20.55 5.42
CA PRO A 300 19.35 -21.66 5.18
C PRO A 300 18.58 -22.98 4.95
N GLN A 301 19.20 -23.89 4.21
CA GLN A 301 18.77 -25.29 4.17
C GLN A 301 18.97 -25.96 5.54
N VAL A 302 18.23 -27.04 5.79
CA VAL A 302 18.33 -27.86 7.00
C VAL A 302 19.00 -29.20 6.70
N ASP A 303 19.79 -29.72 7.63
CA ASP A 303 20.40 -31.04 7.54
C ASP A 303 19.44 -32.09 8.13
N THR A 304 18.95 -33.00 7.28
CA THR A 304 18.05 -34.10 7.67
C THR A 304 18.80 -35.41 7.97
N GLN A 305 20.13 -35.43 7.84
CA GLN A 305 20.98 -36.58 8.11
C GLN A 305 21.74 -36.43 9.44
N ASN A 306 22.26 -35.23 9.73
CA ASN A 306 22.98 -34.93 10.96
C ASN A 306 22.13 -34.07 11.91
N LEU A 307 21.50 -34.70 12.91
CA LEU A 307 20.69 -34.02 13.94
C LEU A 307 21.52 -33.25 14.99
N THR A 308 22.81 -33.01 14.74
CA THR A 308 23.72 -32.31 15.68
C THR A 308 24.23 -31.02 15.06
N ILE A 309 24.20 -29.94 15.84
CA ILE A 309 24.62 -28.60 15.40
C ILE A 309 26.17 -28.57 15.36
N PRO A 310 26.80 -28.24 14.21
CA PRO A 310 28.24 -28.00 14.16
C PRO A 310 28.63 -26.85 15.09
N ALA A 311 29.72 -27.00 15.84
CA ALA A 311 30.16 -26.05 16.87
C ALA A 311 30.69 -24.71 16.29
N SER A 312 29.78 -23.90 15.71
CA SER A 312 30.08 -22.58 15.18
C SER A 312 30.43 -21.59 16.29
N LYS A 313 31.54 -20.86 16.10
CA LYS A 313 31.97 -19.81 17.03
C LYS A 313 31.16 -18.51 16.93
N ASN A 314 30.36 -18.34 15.87
CA ASN A 314 29.51 -17.16 15.64
C ASN A 314 28.09 -17.59 15.27
N LEU A 315 27.20 -17.63 16.27
CA LEU A 315 25.79 -18.00 16.13
C LEU A 315 24.95 -16.80 15.65
N THR A 316 24.91 -16.58 14.34
CA THR A 316 24.02 -15.57 13.73
C THR A 316 22.56 -15.97 13.97
N ARG A 317 21.77 -15.09 14.62
CA ARG A 317 20.36 -15.31 14.90
C ARG A 317 19.47 -14.63 13.86
N LYS A 318 18.65 -15.41 13.16
CA LYS A 318 17.59 -14.92 12.26
C LYS A 318 16.23 -15.01 12.95
N ALA A 319 15.39 -13.99 12.75
CA ALA A 319 13.97 -14.05 13.08
C ALA A 319 13.14 -14.01 11.79
N ILE A 320 12.30 -15.03 11.59
CA ILE A 320 11.31 -15.09 10.52
C ILE A 320 9.98 -14.58 11.07
N LEU A 321 9.43 -13.56 10.43
CA LEU A 321 8.11 -13.02 10.73
C LEU A 321 7.13 -13.49 9.64
N VAL A 322 6.20 -14.37 9.98
CA VAL A 322 5.16 -14.85 9.05
C VAL A 322 3.89 -14.05 9.26
N ALA A 323 3.37 -13.46 8.17
CA ALA A 323 2.09 -12.75 8.16
C ALA A 323 1.17 -13.39 7.10
N SER A 324 0.15 -14.11 7.58
CA SER A 324 -0.81 -14.88 6.78
C SER A 324 -2.10 -15.08 7.57
N LEU A 325 -3.23 -15.23 6.89
CA LEU A 325 -4.46 -15.71 7.54
C LEU A 325 -4.31 -17.15 8.06
N TYR A 326 -3.45 -17.96 7.43
CA TYR A 326 -3.35 -19.40 7.67
C TYR A 326 -2.06 -19.71 8.45
N SER A 327 -2.23 -20.29 9.64
CA SER A 327 -1.12 -20.71 10.52
C SER A 327 -0.31 -21.88 9.96
N GLU A 328 -0.85 -22.63 8.99
CA GLU A 328 -0.20 -23.77 8.33
C GLU A 328 1.22 -23.43 7.84
N TYR A 329 1.41 -22.25 7.25
CA TYR A 329 2.72 -21.79 6.75
C TYR A 329 3.71 -21.49 7.88
N TYR A 330 3.23 -20.91 8.98
CA TYR A 330 4.04 -20.61 10.15
C TYR A 330 4.45 -21.92 10.85
N GLU A 331 3.50 -22.81 11.12
CA GLU A 331 3.76 -24.08 11.78
C GLU A 331 4.67 -25.00 10.95
N TYR A 332 4.54 -25.01 9.61
CA TYR A 332 5.46 -25.73 8.74
C TYR A 332 6.90 -25.22 8.86
N ILE A 333 7.13 -23.91 8.71
CA ILE A 333 8.48 -23.31 8.76
C ILE A 333 9.08 -23.43 10.16
N LYS A 334 8.26 -23.26 11.21
CA LYS A 334 8.61 -23.48 12.61
C LYS A 334 9.04 -24.92 12.85
N ASN A 335 8.25 -25.90 12.41
CA ASN A 335 8.56 -27.31 12.57
C ASN A 335 9.85 -27.69 11.81
N MET A 336 10.03 -27.21 10.58
CA MET A 336 11.22 -27.47 9.76
C MET A 336 12.53 -27.06 10.45
N TYR A 337 12.57 -25.90 11.11
CA TYR A 337 13.75 -25.45 11.88
C TYR A 337 13.79 -25.94 13.33
N TRP A 338 12.73 -26.59 13.82
CA TRP A 338 12.70 -27.23 15.14
C TRP A 338 13.20 -28.67 15.08
N THR A 339 12.87 -29.41 14.02
CA THR A 339 13.20 -30.84 13.87
C THR A 339 14.55 -31.12 13.20
N ALA A 340 15.14 -30.15 12.50
CA ALA A 340 16.40 -30.30 11.80
C ALA A 340 17.28 -29.03 11.94
N PRO A 341 18.60 -29.17 12.23
CA PRO A 341 19.50 -28.02 12.35
C PRO A 341 19.76 -27.36 10.99
N SER A 342 20.08 -26.07 11.00
CA SER A 342 20.47 -25.35 9.78
C SER A 342 21.88 -25.75 9.32
N MET A 343 22.07 -25.99 8.03
CA MET A 343 23.37 -26.34 7.43
C MET A 343 24.42 -25.21 7.59
N THR A 344 23.99 -24.00 7.93
CA THR A 344 24.83 -22.82 8.18
C THR A 344 25.17 -22.61 9.66
N GLY A 345 24.58 -23.38 10.59
CA GLY A 345 24.70 -23.14 12.03
C GLY A 345 24.00 -21.85 12.51
N GLU A 346 23.14 -21.25 11.69
CA GLU A 346 22.34 -20.07 12.05
C GLU A 346 21.16 -20.45 12.94
N VAL A 347 20.94 -19.70 14.02
CA VAL A 347 19.83 -19.93 14.95
C VAL A 347 18.58 -19.26 14.41
N ILE A 348 17.56 -20.05 14.05
CA ILE A 348 16.32 -19.56 13.45
C ILE A 348 15.21 -19.52 14.49
N GLY A 349 14.63 -18.33 14.73
CA GLY A 349 13.33 -18.18 15.38
C GLY A 349 12.25 -17.90 14.36
N VAL A 350 11.06 -18.50 14.51
CA VAL A 350 9.92 -18.32 13.62
C VAL A 350 8.74 -17.81 14.44
N TYR A 351 8.07 -16.76 13.96
CA TYR A 351 7.03 -16.05 14.72
C TYR A 351 5.88 -15.61 13.81
N GLN A 352 4.64 -15.72 14.29
CA GLN A 352 3.43 -15.19 13.64
C GLN A 352 2.65 -14.33 14.65
N PRO A 353 2.26 -13.07 14.32
CA PRO A 353 1.52 -12.22 15.26
C PRO A 353 0.04 -12.59 15.42
N SER A 354 -0.63 -12.97 14.33
CA SER A 354 -2.02 -13.47 14.35
C SER A 354 -2.28 -14.50 13.24
N HIS A 355 -3.34 -15.29 13.40
CA HIS A 355 -3.77 -16.30 12.41
C HIS A 355 -5.31 -16.32 12.31
N GLU A 356 -5.87 -15.26 11.76
CA GLU A 356 -7.33 -15.01 11.76
C GLU A 356 -8.16 -16.08 11.01
N GLY A 357 -7.54 -16.90 10.14
CA GLY A 357 -8.19 -17.97 9.35
C GLY A 357 -9.08 -17.47 8.20
N TYR A 358 -9.79 -16.36 8.43
CA TYR A 358 -10.60 -15.66 7.45
C TYR A 358 -10.34 -14.15 7.53
N GLN A 359 -10.84 -13.40 6.53
CA GLN A 359 -10.79 -11.94 6.55
C GLN A 359 -12.10 -11.40 7.11
N HIS A 360 -12.05 -10.68 8.22
CA HIS A 360 -13.22 -10.04 8.83
C HIS A 360 -13.38 -8.62 8.28
N PHE A 361 -14.62 -8.16 8.13
CA PHE A 361 -14.99 -6.86 7.59
C PHE A 361 -15.82 -6.12 8.64
N GLY A 362 -15.56 -4.82 8.86
CA GLY A 362 -16.22 -4.07 9.93
C GLY A 362 -15.79 -4.48 11.35
N ASP A 363 -14.59 -5.08 11.48
CA ASP A 363 -13.98 -5.47 12.76
C ASP A 363 -12.72 -4.61 13.00
N ASP A 364 -12.85 -3.67 13.94
CA ASP A 364 -11.80 -2.74 14.36
C ASP A 364 -10.53 -3.47 14.83
N MET A 365 -10.69 -4.64 15.47
CA MET A 365 -9.58 -5.44 15.98
C MET A 365 -8.90 -6.24 14.85
N HIS A 366 -9.65 -6.70 13.86
CA HIS A 366 -9.09 -7.36 12.67
C HIS A 366 -8.19 -6.41 11.87
N ASN A 367 -8.66 -5.18 11.59
CA ASN A 367 -7.83 -4.18 10.93
C ASN A 367 -6.65 -3.72 11.81
N MET A 368 -6.84 -3.63 13.13
CA MET A 368 -5.75 -3.35 14.07
C MET A 368 -4.62 -4.39 13.96
N LYS A 369 -4.94 -5.69 13.99
CA LYS A 369 -3.96 -6.77 13.78
C LYS A 369 -3.27 -6.66 12.41
N ALA A 370 -4.05 -6.46 11.34
CA ALA A 370 -3.50 -6.32 9.99
C ALA A 370 -2.55 -5.11 9.87
N TRP A 371 -2.88 -3.99 10.50
CA TRP A 371 -2.05 -2.77 10.53
C TRP A 371 -0.76 -2.98 11.31
N VAL A 372 -0.84 -3.66 12.46
CA VAL A 372 0.31 -4.06 13.28
C VAL A 372 1.23 -4.99 12.49
N GLU A 373 0.69 -5.99 11.80
CA GLU A 373 1.47 -6.92 10.96
C GLU A 373 2.12 -6.22 9.76
N MET A 374 1.43 -5.31 9.06
CA MET A 374 2.02 -4.49 8.02
C MET A 374 3.20 -3.66 8.55
N ASN A 375 3.07 -3.08 9.74
CA ASN A 375 4.17 -2.35 10.37
C ASN A 375 5.31 -3.29 10.82
N LEU A 376 5.04 -4.46 11.39
CA LEU A 376 6.08 -5.41 11.80
C LEU A 376 6.89 -5.95 10.61
N LEU A 377 6.23 -6.23 9.47
CA LEU A 377 6.90 -6.56 8.21
C LEU A 377 7.76 -5.39 7.69
N SER A 378 7.33 -4.14 7.91
CA SER A 378 8.10 -2.93 7.55
C SER A 378 9.40 -2.77 8.35
N LEU A 379 9.57 -3.52 9.45
CA LEU A 379 10.77 -3.52 10.30
C LEU A 379 11.69 -4.73 10.01
N CYS A 380 11.47 -5.45 8.92
CA CYS A 380 12.32 -6.55 8.46
C CYS A 380 13.41 -6.10 7.47
N ASP A 381 14.55 -6.78 7.52
CA ASP A 381 15.75 -6.48 6.73
C ASP A 381 15.63 -6.99 5.29
N ASP A 382 15.05 -8.17 5.10
CA ASP A 382 14.56 -8.68 3.82
C ASP A 382 13.05 -8.98 3.92
N LEU A 383 12.36 -8.84 2.79
CA LEU A 383 10.92 -9.07 2.68
C LEU A 383 10.62 -10.05 1.52
N VAL A 384 9.60 -10.87 1.71
CA VAL A 384 8.99 -11.72 0.67
C VAL A 384 7.50 -11.39 0.66
N THR A 385 6.94 -11.12 -0.52
CA THR A 385 5.53 -10.72 -0.65
C THR A 385 4.81 -11.54 -1.69
N SER A 386 3.52 -11.79 -1.47
CA SER A 386 2.70 -12.52 -2.42
C SER A 386 2.21 -11.61 -3.53
N SER A 387 2.33 -12.05 -4.78
CA SER A 387 1.61 -11.46 -5.91
C SER A 387 0.14 -11.27 -5.55
N TRP A 388 -0.39 -10.16 -6.02
CA TRP A 388 -1.72 -9.68 -5.71
C TRP A 388 -2.01 -9.41 -4.20
N SER A 389 -1.05 -8.94 -3.37
CA SER A 389 -1.31 -8.50 -1.97
C SER A 389 -0.74 -7.11 -1.53
N THR A 390 -1.57 -6.06 -1.37
CA THR A 390 -1.09 -4.70 -0.98
C THR A 390 -0.75 -4.65 0.52
N PHE A 391 -0.95 -5.74 1.26
CA PHE A 391 -0.32 -5.98 2.55
C PHE A 391 1.20 -5.82 2.43
N GLY A 392 1.74 -6.38 1.33
CA GLY A 392 3.08 -6.10 0.86
C GLY A 392 3.28 -4.60 0.64
N TYR A 393 2.45 -3.95 -0.20
CA TYR A 393 2.60 -2.54 -0.62
C TYR A 393 2.56 -1.54 0.54
N ILE A 394 1.88 -1.86 1.64
CA ILE A 394 1.95 -1.05 2.86
C ILE A 394 3.26 -1.34 3.60
N ALA A 395 3.50 -2.60 3.98
CA ALA A 395 4.67 -3.01 4.76
C ALA A 395 5.98 -2.53 4.13
N GLN A 396 6.16 -2.85 2.86
CA GLN A 396 7.29 -2.43 2.06
C GLN A 396 7.45 -0.93 1.86
N GLY A 397 6.34 -0.19 1.89
CA GLY A 397 6.31 1.22 1.53
C GLY A 397 6.74 2.03 2.73
N LEU A 398 6.20 1.66 3.90
CA LEU A 398 6.61 2.19 5.19
C LEU A 398 8.08 1.89 5.51
N GLY A 399 8.54 0.65 5.29
CA GLY A 399 9.89 0.22 5.66
C GLY A 399 10.92 0.56 4.58
N GLY A 400 10.56 0.27 3.34
CA GLY A 400 11.45 0.29 2.19
C GLY A 400 12.44 -0.88 2.17
N SER A 401 12.06 -2.02 1.57
CA SER A 401 12.91 -3.23 1.56
C SER A 401 12.69 -4.17 0.33
N ARG A 402 13.34 -3.92 -0.85
CA ARG A 402 13.18 -4.64 -2.16
C ARG A 402 12.80 -6.12 -1.92
N PRO A 403 11.59 -6.64 -2.20
CA PRO A 403 11.25 -7.98 -1.78
C PRO A 403 11.53 -8.96 -2.90
N TRP A 404 11.35 -10.21 -2.54
CA TRP A 404 11.11 -11.28 -3.48
C TRP A 404 9.61 -11.53 -3.60
N ILE A 405 9.09 -11.39 -4.82
CA ILE A 405 7.67 -11.52 -5.11
C ILE A 405 7.38 -12.98 -5.43
N LEU A 406 6.58 -13.65 -4.62
CA LEU A 406 6.05 -14.98 -4.94
C LEU A 406 4.94 -14.85 -5.97
N TYR A 407 5.19 -15.34 -7.19
CA TYR A 407 4.22 -15.28 -8.28
C TYR A 407 2.91 -16.00 -7.97
N MET A 408 1.78 -15.48 -8.45
CA MET A 408 0.50 -16.18 -8.30
C MET A 408 0.55 -17.51 -9.08
N PRO A 409 0.23 -18.66 -8.49
CA PRO A 409 0.34 -19.93 -9.21
C PRO A 409 -0.81 -20.10 -10.22
N GLU A 410 -0.50 -19.94 -11.51
CA GLU A 410 -1.43 -20.25 -12.59
C GLU A 410 -1.59 -21.77 -12.79
N LYS A 411 -2.80 -22.20 -13.14
CA LYS A 411 -3.11 -23.55 -13.68
C LYS A 411 -2.61 -24.74 -12.83
N ARG A 412 -2.37 -24.54 -11.53
CA ARG A 412 -1.73 -25.51 -10.61
C ARG A 412 -0.30 -25.91 -10.99
N MET A 413 0.45 -25.03 -11.69
CA MET A 413 1.89 -25.19 -11.91
C MET A 413 2.69 -24.20 -11.05
N THR A 414 3.71 -24.70 -10.34
CA THR A 414 4.59 -23.85 -9.52
C THR A 414 5.38 -22.91 -10.43
N PRO A 415 5.33 -21.58 -10.23
CA PRO A 415 6.05 -20.64 -11.08
C PRO A 415 7.57 -20.90 -11.10
N ASN A 416 8.18 -20.72 -12.28
CA ASN A 416 9.63 -20.76 -12.46
C ASN A 416 10.09 -19.46 -13.17
N PRO A 417 10.88 -18.58 -12.52
CA PRO A 417 11.37 -18.71 -11.14
C PRO A 417 10.26 -18.61 -10.10
N ALA A 418 10.45 -19.26 -8.95
CA ALA A 418 9.48 -19.28 -7.85
C ALA A 418 9.17 -17.88 -7.30
N CYS A 419 10.14 -16.97 -7.39
CA CYS A 419 9.98 -15.56 -7.09
C CYS A 419 10.93 -14.68 -7.92
N ARG A 420 10.69 -13.36 -7.93
CA ARG A 420 11.55 -12.36 -8.58
C ARG A 420 11.75 -11.14 -7.68
N ARG A 421 12.92 -10.50 -7.73
CA ARG A 421 13.14 -9.21 -7.05
C ARG A 421 12.31 -8.11 -7.72
N ALA A 422 11.74 -7.21 -6.92
CA ALA A 422 11.06 -6.02 -7.40
C ALA A 422 11.99 -4.98 -8.05
N ASN A 423 11.50 -4.33 -9.11
CA ASN A 423 12.14 -3.21 -9.80
C ASN A 423 12.06 -1.90 -8.98
N SER A 424 10.96 -1.65 -8.26
CA SER A 424 10.61 -0.37 -7.57
C SER A 424 9.54 -0.53 -6.46
N ILE A 425 9.42 0.33 -5.41
CA ILE A 425 8.41 0.33 -4.30
C ILE A 425 7.06 0.68 -4.85
N GLU A 426 7.10 1.40 -5.95
CA GLU A 426 6.05 2.31 -6.26
C GLU A 426 4.80 1.54 -6.59
N PRO A 427 3.69 1.85 -5.90
CA PRO A 427 2.62 0.92 -5.98
C PRO A 427 2.05 0.68 -7.39
N CYS A 428 1.70 -0.57 -7.67
CA CYS A 428 0.97 -1.01 -8.83
C CYS A 428 -0.43 -0.41 -8.80
N PHE A 429 -0.69 0.45 -9.78
CA PHE A 429 -2.03 0.66 -10.27
C PHE A 429 -2.47 -0.62 -10.99
N HIS A 430 -3.38 -1.39 -10.40
CA HIS A 430 -3.86 -2.64 -10.98
C HIS A 430 -4.70 -2.45 -12.25
N PHE A 431 -5.60 -1.46 -12.25
CA PHE A 431 -6.60 -1.27 -13.30
C PHE A 431 -6.48 0.11 -13.98
N PRO A 432 -5.33 0.42 -14.61
CA PRO A 432 -5.12 1.69 -15.30
C PRO A 432 -6.05 1.86 -16.52
N PRO A 433 -6.09 3.05 -17.14
CA PRO A 433 -6.58 3.17 -18.50
C PRO A 433 -5.73 2.35 -19.49
N SER A 434 -6.36 1.90 -20.57
CA SER A 434 -5.76 1.18 -21.70
C SER A 434 -5.55 2.09 -22.92
N TYR A 435 -5.58 3.40 -22.68
CA TYR A 435 -5.55 4.44 -23.69
C TYR A 435 -4.82 5.68 -23.16
N GLU A 436 -4.23 6.42 -24.08
CA GLU A 436 -3.71 7.77 -23.88
C GLU A 436 -4.73 8.78 -24.41
N CYS A 437 -4.81 9.95 -23.78
CA CYS A 437 -5.72 11.03 -24.19
C CYS A 437 -4.93 12.06 -25.03
N ARG A 438 -5.18 12.12 -26.35
CA ARG A 438 -4.52 13.07 -27.26
C ARG A 438 -5.57 13.92 -27.97
N SER A 439 -5.59 15.22 -27.70
CA SER A 439 -6.43 16.22 -28.39
C SER A 439 -7.89 15.78 -28.57
N GLY A 440 -8.58 15.51 -27.47
CA GLY A 440 -9.97 15.03 -27.42
C GLY A 440 -10.18 13.56 -27.82
N THR A 441 -9.14 12.86 -28.29
CA THR A 441 -9.23 11.47 -28.77
C THR A 441 -8.60 10.47 -27.80
N LYS A 442 -9.18 9.27 -27.73
CA LYS A 442 -8.59 8.12 -27.03
C LYS A 442 -7.80 7.28 -28.02
N VAL A 443 -6.49 7.23 -27.85
CA VAL A 443 -5.61 6.34 -28.63
C VAL A 443 -5.28 5.14 -27.74
N LYS A 444 -5.58 3.92 -28.20
CA LYS A 444 -5.19 2.70 -27.46
C LYS A 444 -3.67 2.67 -27.31
N ALA A 445 -3.19 2.63 -26.07
CA ALA A 445 -1.78 2.83 -25.74
C ALA A 445 -1.36 1.89 -24.60
N ASP A 446 -0.10 1.45 -24.65
CA ASP A 446 0.50 0.68 -23.57
C ASP A 446 1.24 1.61 -22.61
N LEU A 447 0.57 1.95 -21.51
CA LEU A 447 1.07 2.86 -20.49
C LEU A 447 2.33 2.33 -19.75
N GLY A 448 2.62 1.02 -19.83
CA GLY A 448 3.86 0.44 -19.31
C GLY A 448 5.09 0.75 -20.18
N THR A 449 4.87 1.28 -21.40
CA THR A 449 5.92 1.58 -22.38
C THR A 449 6.09 3.08 -22.67
N LEU A 450 5.06 3.91 -22.47
CA LEU A 450 5.05 5.33 -22.88
C LEU A 450 6.22 6.17 -22.33
N VAL A 451 6.59 5.99 -21.07
CA VAL A 451 7.66 6.75 -20.41
C VAL A 451 8.65 5.83 -19.69
N PRO A 452 9.95 6.18 -19.57
CA PRO A 452 10.94 5.30 -18.97
C PRO A 452 10.67 5.04 -17.48
N HIS A 453 10.10 6.01 -16.78
CA HIS A 453 9.85 5.97 -15.33
C HIS A 453 8.52 5.30 -14.92
N ILE A 454 7.76 4.75 -15.87
CA ILE A 454 6.59 3.88 -15.60
C ILE A 454 6.82 2.56 -16.32
N LYS A 455 6.55 1.44 -15.66
CA LYS A 455 6.65 0.09 -16.23
C LYS A 455 5.48 -0.76 -15.78
N HIS A 456 5.24 -1.89 -16.45
CA HIS A 456 4.29 -2.88 -15.94
C HIS A 456 4.70 -3.39 -14.55
N CYS A 457 3.71 -3.76 -13.77
CA CYS A 457 3.94 -4.45 -12.51
C CYS A 457 4.51 -5.84 -12.78
N GLU A 458 5.48 -6.26 -11.97
CA GLU A 458 6.09 -7.58 -12.09
C GLU A 458 5.05 -8.69 -11.86
N ASP A 459 4.05 -8.39 -11.03
CA ASP A 459 3.15 -9.35 -10.41
C ASP A 459 1.70 -9.29 -10.93
N ALA A 460 1.31 -8.16 -11.52
CA ALA A 460 0.02 -7.93 -12.17
C ALA A 460 0.27 -7.33 -13.56
N THR A 461 0.31 -8.18 -14.58
CA THR A 461 0.83 -7.86 -15.93
C THR A 461 0.13 -6.71 -16.65
N PHE A 462 -1.16 -6.49 -16.40
CA PHE A 462 -1.93 -5.37 -16.95
C PHE A 462 -1.76 -4.06 -16.17
N GLY A 463 -1.26 -4.15 -14.94
CA GLY A 463 -1.05 -2.99 -14.09
C GLY A 463 0.22 -2.21 -14.45
N ILE A 464 0.32 -0.99 -13.96
CA ILE A 464 1.49 -0.12 -14.11
C ILE A 464 1.96 0.42 -12.76
N LYS A 465 3.26 0.70 -12.67
CA LYS A 465 3.94 1.21 -11.49
C LYS A 465 5.06 2.16 -11.89
N LEU A 466 5.42 3.08 -11.01
CA LEU A 466 6.59 3.93 -11.23
C LEU A 466 7.89 3.14 -10.99
N VAL A 467 8.97 3.54 -11.65
CA VAL A 467 10.33 3.02 -11.47
C VAL A 467 11.31 4.18 -11.55
N ASN A 468 12.50 4.04 -10.98
CA ASN A 468 13.54 5.02 -11.29
C ASN A 468 14.07 4.75 -12.69
N ILE A 469 14.48 5.83 -13.37
CA ILE A 469 15.26 5.69 -14.59
C ILE A 469 16.66 5.24 -14.16
N VAL A 470 17.07 4.04 -14.57
CA VAL A 470 18.47 3.65 -14.49
C VAL A 470 19.19 4.40 -15.60
N ALA A 471 20.17 5.21 -15.21
CA ALA A 471 21.07 5.92 -16.13
C ALA A 471 22.20 4.99 -16.61
#